data_AF-A0A850GD25-F1
#
_entry.id   AF-A0A850GD25-F1
#
_cell.length_a   1.000
_cell.length_b   1.000
_cell.length_c   1.000
_cell.angle_alpha   90.00
_cell.angle_beta   90.00
_cell.angle_gamma   90.00
#
_symmetry.space_group_name_H-M   'P 1'
#
loop_
_entity.id
_entity.type
_entity.pdbx_description
1 polymer ?
#
loop_
_entity_poly.entity_id
_entity_poly.type
_entity_poly.pdbx_seq_one_letter_code
_entity_poly.pdbx_strand_id
1 'polypeptide(L)'
;MSDTESPSRPSDPSKARPELSRFGMVVSLIGWLCLLIAAIGVPNTAFDWGLQLEFYGTATDLPDNYEVCAGLAAVGALIVGLTWFGRGLRTTWARFEGRRWAQVGVAAGAALMLVVIGRALQVVVLTNTYGSMLAYYAADGQADELRDILEDGSVPEEDIDEAVFRAVFHDQPESLAALLEHGADLRQSTSEEQSCVLAGASTQLIEVAATYGVGPERCACGDDLIGQVVVEGVHDGEVASAVEALIAAGWSPAAPYGASYRDPITPLELAKEREFEATIAVLEVALGG
;
A
#
# COMPACT_ATOMS: atom_id res chain seq x y z
N MET A 1 -21.37 44.99 61.81
CA MET A 1 -21.92 44.66 60.47
C MET A 1 -20.77 44.06 59.69
N SER A 2 -20.67 42.74 59.72
CA SER A 2 -19.71 41.96 58.94
C SER A 2 -20.54 40.85 58.30
N ASP A 3 -20.88 41.05 57.04
CA ASP A 3 -21.60 40.07 56.23
C ASP A 3 -20.61 38.98 55.83
N THR A 4 -20.65 37.86 56.55
CA THR A 4 -20.01 36.62 56.14
C THR A 4 -20.76 36.04 54.95
N GLU A 5 -20.25 36.30 53.75
CA GLU A 5 -20.61 35.60 52.51
C GLU A 5 -20.42 34.09 52.71
N SER A 6 -21.52 33.36 52.72
CA SER A 6 -21.54 31.90 52.81
C SER A 6 -21.02 31.33 51.48
N PRO A 7 -20.04 30.41 51.50
CA PRO A 7 -19.46 29.86 50.27
C PRO A 7 -20.56 29.14 49.48
N SER A 8 -20.74 29.59 48.23
CA SER A 8 -21.70 29.05 47.29
C SER A 8 -21.52 27.53 47.13
N ARG A 9 -22.63 26.81 47.32
CA ARG A 9 -22.73 25.35 47.15
C ARG A 9 -22.12 24.94 45.79
N PRO A 10 -21.33 23.85 45.74
CA PRO A 10 -20.81 23.34 44.48
C PRO A 10 -21.99 23.07 43.54
N SER A 11 -21.92 23.65 42.34
CA SER A 11 -22.88 23.50 41.26
C SER A 11 -23.19 22.02 41.02
N ASP A 12 -24.47 21.68 41.10
CA ASP A 12 -24.99 20.32 40.95
C ASP A 12 -24.43 19.62 39.69
N PRO A 13 -23.61 18.56 39.84
CA PRO A 13 -23.01 17.85 38.72
C PRO A 13 -24.06 17.11 37.85
N SER A 14 -25.32 17.03 38.29
CA SER A 14 -26.43 16.49 37.50
C SER A 14 -26.76 17.32 36.25
N LYS A 15 -26.29 18.58 36.16
CA LYS A 15 -26.45 19.44 34.98
C LYS A 15 -25.32 19.30 33.95
N ALA A 16 -24.54 18.22 34.00
CA ALA A 16 -23.62 17.88 32.90
C ALA A 16 -24.43 17.70 31.60
N ARG A 17 -24.09 18.51 30.59
CA ARG A 17 -24.95 18.87 29.45
C ARG A 17 -25.43 17.66 28.63
N PRO A 18 -26.74 17.59 28.28
CA PRO A 18 -27.31 16.53 27.43
C PRO A 18 -26.73 16.45 26.01
N GLU A 19 -26.00 17.48 25.56
CA GLU A 19 -25.43 17.54 24.21
C GLU A 19 -24.34 16.51 23.94
N LEU A 20 -23.48 16.23 24.92
CA LEU A 20 -22.42 15.23 24.75
C LEU A 20 -22.99 13.81 24.57
N SER A 21 -24.18 13.55 25.13
CA SER A 21 -24.89 12.28 24.97
C SER A 21 -25.49 12.11 23.58
N ARG A 22 -25.89 13.21 22.92
CA ARG A 22 -26.47 13.16 21.56
C ARG A 22 -25.39 12.91 20.53
N PHE A 23 -24.23 13.56 20.67
CA PHE A 23 -23.10 13.36 19.76
C PHE A 23 -22.63 11.89 19.74
N GLY A 24 -22.41 11.28 20.91
CA GLY A 24 -22.02 9.87 20.98
C GLY A 24 -23.06 8.91 20.40
N MET A 25 -24.35 9.24 20.51
CA MET A 25 -25.43 8.45 19.88
C MET A 25 -25.36 8.55 18.35
N VAL A 26 -25.20 9.76 17.80
CA VAL A 26 -25.08 9.97 16.34
C VAL A 26 -23.86 9.24 15.78
N VAL A 27 -22.69 9.38 16.43
CA VAL A 27 -21.46 8.69 16.01
C VAL A 27 -21.66 7.16 16.05
N SER A 28 -22.29 6.62 17.10
CA SER A 28 -22.59 5.19 17.16
C SER A 28 -23.54 4.74 16.04
N LEU A 29 -24.54 5.56 15.67
CA LEU A 29 -25.47 5.23 14.59
C LEU A 29 -24.75 5.19 13.24
N ILE A 30 -23.81 6.10 13.00
CA ILE A 30 -22.96 6.06 11.79
C ILE A 30 -22.18 4.75 11.75
N GLY A 31 -21.55 4.35 12.86
CA GLY A 31 -20.81 3.08 12.91
C GLY A 31 -21.70 1.86 12.64
N TRP A 32 -22.91 1.82 13.21
CA TRP A 32 -23.89 0.77 12.93
C TRP A 32 -24.39 0.79 11.48
N LEU A 33 -24.53 1.96 10.88
CA LEU A 33 -24.91 2.10 9.48
C LEU A 33 -23.81 1.55 8.56
N CYS A 34 -22.54 1.85 8.82
CA CYS A 34 -21.42 1.27 8.09
C CYS A 34 -21.42 -0.27 8.16
N LEU A 35 -21.63 -0.84 9.37
CA LEU A 35 -21.73 -2.29 9.55
C LEU A 35 -22.92 -2.89 8.79
N LEU A 36 -24.07 -2.21 8.78
CA LEU A 36 -25.25 -2.64 8.05
C LEU A 36 -25.01 -2.63 6.53
N ILE A 37 -24.42 -1.55 6.01
CA ILE A 37 -24.09 -1.43 4.59
C ILE A 37 -23.12 -2.54 4.19
N ALA A 38 -22.06 -2.77 4.98
CA ALA A 38 -21.12 -3.87 4.73
C ALA A 38 -21.81 -5.25 4.75
N ALA A 39 -22.69 -5.50 5.73
CA ALA A 39 -23.42 -6.76 5.83
C ALA A 39 -24.38 -7.01 4.65
N ILE A 40 -24.92 -5.95 4.04
CA ILE A 40 -25.75 -6.04 2.82
C ILE A 40 -24.87 -6.12 1.55
N GLY A 41 -23.69 -5.49 1.55
CA GLY A 41 -22.74 -5.52 0.44
C GLY A 41 -22.14 -6.91 0.19
N VAL A 42 -21.90 -7.70 1.24
CA VAL A 42 -21.39 -9.08 1.12
C VAL A 42 -22.30 -9.98 0.24
N PRO A 43 -23.61 -10.10 0.49
CA PRO A 43 -24.49 -10.86 -0.39
C PRO A 43 -24.69 -10.17 -1.74
N ASN A 44 -24.68 -8.83 -1.80
CA ASN A 44 -24.73 -8.11 -3.08
C ASN A 44 -23.58 -8.52 -4.02
N THR A 45 -22.37 -8.58 -3.47
CA THR A 45 -21.14 -9.04 -4.14
C THR A 45 -21.22 -10.53 -4.49
N ALA A 46 -21.62 -11.37 -3.52
CA ALA A 46 -21.65 -12.82 -3.70
C ALA A 46 -22.64 -13.31 -4.77
N PHE A 47 -23.73 -12.57 -4.98
CA PHE A 47 -24.79 -12.92 -5.91
C PHE A 47 -24.94 -11.97 -7.10
N ASP A 48 -24.05 -10.98 -7.23
CA ASP A 48 -24.08 -9.95 -8.28
C ASP A 48 -25.47 -9.31 -8.45
N TRP A 49 -26.07 -8.88 -7.33
CA TRP A 49 -27.45 -8.38 -7.34
C TRP A 49 -27.60 -6.94 -7.86
N GLY A 50 -26.51 -6.19 -7.96
CA GLY A 50 -26.54 -4.79 -8.40
C GLY A 50 -27.45 -3.90 -7.55
N LEU A 51 -27.51 -4.14 -6.24
CA LEU A 51 -28.39 -3.40 -5.34
C LEU A 51 -27.97 -1.93 -5.24
N GLN A 52 -28.97 -1.05 -5.14
CA GLN A 52 -28.77 0.40 -4.98
C GLN A 52 -29.55 0.92 -3.78
N LEU A 53 -28.97 1.89 -3.06
CA LEU A 53 -29.66 2.66 -2.05
C LEU A 53 -30.24 3.92 -2.69
N GLU A 54 -31.56 4.03 -2.70
CA GLU A 54 -32.24 5.23 -3.17
C GLU A 54 -32.66 6.10 -1.98
N PHE A 55 -32.05 7.28 -1.86
CA PHE A 55 -32.46 8.31 -0.90
C PHE A 55 -32.80 9.58 -1.65
N TYR A 56 -34.05 10.06 -1.53
CA TYR A 56 -34.51 11.33 -2.10
C TYR A 56 -34.18 11.54 -3.59
N GLY A 57 -34.26 10.48 -4.40
CA GLY A 57 -34.03 10.53 -5.85
C GLY A 57 -32.55 10.50 -6.27
N THR A 58 -31.62 10.35 -5.33
CA THR A 58 -30.24 9.93 -5.64
C THR A 58 -30.09 8.44 -5.38
N ALA A 59 -29.75 7.68 -6.42
CA ALA A 59 -29.34 6.29 -6.32
C ALA A 59 -27.83 6.26 -6.05
N THR A 60 -27.42 5.55 -5.00
CA THR A 60 -26.01 5.25 -4.71
C THR A 60 -25.84 3.74 -4.77
N ASP A 61 -24.92 3.26 -5.61
CA ASP A 61 -24.62 1.84 -5.70
C ASP A 61 -24.11 1.32 -4.36
N LEU A 62 -24.62 0.15 -3.95
CA LEU A 62 -24.05 -0.55 -2.81
C LEU A 62 -22.69 -1.15 -3.19
N PRO A 63 -21.78 -1.34 -2.22
CA PRO A 63 -20.53 -2.04 -2.46
C PRO A 63 -20.76 -3.38 -3.17
N ASP A 64 -20.00 -3.60 -4.23
CA ASP A 64 -20.06 -4.77 -5.11
C ASP A 64 -18.75 -5.58 -5.11
N ASN A 65 -17.80 -5.21 -4.23
CA ASN A 65 -16.58 -5.95 -4.00
C ASN A 65 -16.33 -6.18 -2.50
N TYR A 66 -15.62 -7.27 -2.20
CA TYR A 66 -15.36 -7.71 -0.83
C TYR A 66 -14.44 -6.75 -0.06
N GLU A 67 -13.53 -6.07 -0.75
CA GLU A 67 -12.57 -5.13 -0.15
C GLU A 67 -13.27 -3.90 0.44
N VAL A 68 -14.18 -3.29 -0.31
CA VAL A 68 -14.99 -2.16 0.16
C VAL A 68 -15.91 -2.60 1.29
N CYS A 69 -16.51 -3.80 1.21
CA CYS A 69 -17.32 -4.35 2.30
C CYS A 69 -16.49 -4.52 3.58
N ALA A 70 -15.30 -5.11 3.49
CA ALA A 70 -14.40 -5.31 4.61
C ALA A 70 -13.93 -3.97 5.20
N GLY A 71 -13.57 -2.99 4.36
CA GLY A 71 -13.19 -1.65 4.78
C GLY A 71 -14.31 -0.93 5.55
N LEU A 72 -15.55 -0.96 5.03
CA LEU A 72 -16.71 -0.38 5.71
C LEU A 72 -17.02 -1.09 7.03
N ALA A 73 -16.92 -2.43 7.07
CA ALA A 73 -17.10 -3.19 8.30
C ALA A 73 -16.06 -2.81 9.36
N ALA A 74 -14.79 -2.69 8.98
CA ALA A 74 -13.70 -2.31 9.87
C ALA A 74 -13.92 -0.90 10.44
N VAL A 75 -14.28 0.08 9.60
CA VAL A 75 -14.61 1.44 10.05
C VAL A 75 -15.80 1.45 11.01
N GLY A 76 -16.87 0.72 10.66
CA GLY A 76 -18.06 0.62 11.51
C GLY A 76 -17.74 0.00 12.88
N ALA A 77 -16.98 -1.10 12.89
CA ALA A 77 -16.54 -1.77 14.11
C ALA A 77 -15.65 -0.85 14.97
N LEU A 78 -14.74 -0.09 14.35
CA LEU A 78 -13.88 0.88 15.04
C LEU A 78 -14.71 1.97 15.72
N ILE A 79 -15.67 2.56 15.02
CA ILE A 79 -16.53 3.63 15.55
C ILE A 79 -17.37 3.13 16.73
N VAL A 80 -18.02 1.97 16.57
CA VAL A 80 -18.81 1.35 17.64
C VAL A 80 -17.91 0.99 18.82
N GLY A 81 -16.76 0.37 18.55
CA GLY A 81 -15.77 -0.01 19.56
C GLY A 81 -15.27 1.18 20.38
N LEU A 82 -14.87 2.27 19.72
CA LEU A 82 -14.42 3.51 20.39
C LEU A 82 -15.54 4.15 21.23
N THR A 83 -16.78 4.11 20.74
CA THR A 83 -17.92 4.65 21.48
C THR A 83 -18.19 3.84 22.75
N TRP A 84 -18.16 2.52 22.66
CA TRP A 84 -18.31 1.61 23.80
C TRP A 84 -17.14 1.73 24.77
N PHE A 85 -15.91 1.85 24.25
CA PHE A 85 -14.71 2.08 25.04
C PHE A 85 -14.80 3.39 25.83
N GLY A 86 -15.17 4.51 25.19
CA GLY A 86 -15.36 5.79 25.86
C GLY A 86 -16.44 5.73 26.94
N ARG A 87 -17.54 5.01 26.70
CA ARG A 87 -18.58 4.76 27.70
C ARG A 87 -18.05 3.95 28.88
N GLY A 88 -17.30 2.88 28.63
CA GLY A 88 -16.66 2.05 29.65
C GLY A 88 -15.61 2.82 30.46
N LEU A 89 -14.84 3.70 29.81
CA LEU A 89 -13.87 4.57 30.47
C LEU A 89 -14.58 5.54 31.41
N ARG A 90 -15.68 6.16 30.98
CA ARG A 90 -16.46 7.08 31.81
C ARG A 90 -17.08 6.40 33.02
N THR A 91 -17.63 5.18 32.86
CA THR A 91 -18.19 4.44 33.99
C THR A 91 -17.10 4.02 34.97
N THR A 92 -15.94 3.61 34.48
CA THR A 92 -14.77 3.26 35.32
C THR A 92 -14.23 4.47 36.05
N TRP A 93 -14.12 5.62 35.37
CA TRP A 93 -13.67 6.87 35.95
C TRP A 93 -14.56 7.33 37.11
N ALA A 94 -15.88 7.26 36.91
CA ALA A 94 -16.87 7.60 37.94
C ALA A 94 -16.77 6.69 39.17
N ARG A 95 -16.43 5.40 39.01
CA ARG A 95 -16.21 4.48 40.14
C ARG A 95 -15.02 4.86 41.02
N PHE A 96 -14.04 5.59 40.47
CA PHE A 96 -12.84 6.02 41.18
C PHE A 96 -12.86 7.49 41.58
N GLU A 97 -14.03 8.12 41.58
CA GLU A 97 -14.18 9.51 42.00
C GLU A 97 -13.66 9.71 43.44
N GLY A 98 -12.81 10.73 43.62
CA GLY A 98 -12.11 11.00 44.89
C GLY A 98 -10.78 10.26 45.09
N ARG A 99 -10.44 9.26 44.26
CA ARG A 99 -9.15 8.54 44.30
C ARG A 99 -8.24 8.97 43.15
N ARG A 100 -7.55 10.11 43.32
CA ARG A 100 -6.70 10.74 42.27
C ARG A 100 -5.73 9.76 41.59
N TRP A 101 -5.06 8.90 42.35
CA TRP A 101 -4.10 7.93 41.78
C TRP A 101 -4.78 6.84 40.94
N ALA A 102 -5.97 6.39 41.32
CA ALA A 102 -6.73 5.43 40.54
C ALA A 102 -7.21 6.05 39.22
N GLN A 103 -7.62 7.33 39.24
CA GLN A 103 -7.98 8.07 38.04
C GLN A 103 -6.80 8.23 37.08
N VAL A 104 -5.61 8.59 37.59
CA VAL A 104 -4.38 8.64 36.77
C VAL A 104 -4.09 7.27 36.15
N GLY A 105 -4.21 6.19 36.92
CA GLY A 105 -4.03 4.82 36.42
C GLY A 105 -5.02 4.46 35.30
N VAL A 106 -6.28 4.84 35.42
CA VAL A 106 -7.31 4.63 34.38
C VAL A 106 -7.00 5.43 33.11
N ALA A 107 -6.59 6.70 33.24
CA ALA A 107 -6.18 7.50 32.09
C ALA A 107 -4.95 6.92 31.38
N ALA A 108 -3.92 6.56 32.15
CA ALA A 108 -2.70 5.97 31.61
C ALA A 108 -2.97 4.62 30.92
N GLY A 109 -3.79 3.76 31.53
CA GLY A 109 -4.20 2.48 30.93
C GLY A 109 -5.00 2.66 29.64
N ALA A 110 -5.91 3.63 29.61
CA ALA A 110 -6.67 3.96 28.40
C ALA A 110 -5.77 4.50 27.28
N ALA A 111 -4.82 5.38 27.60
CA ALA A 111 -3.86 5.90 26.64
C ALA A 111 -2.97 4.79 26.08
N LEU A 112 -2.45 3.90 26.94
CA LEU A 112 -1.66 2.75 26.51
C LEU A 112 -2.45 1.82 25.58
N MET A 113 -3.70 1.53 25.93
CA MET A 113 -4.58 0.69 25.10
C MET A 113 -4.83 1.31 23.72
N LEU A 114 -5.08 2.62 23.66
CA LEU A 114 -5.25 3.32 22.38
C LEU A 114 -3.98 3.29 21.53
N VAL A 115 -2.79 3.42 22.15
CA VAL A 115 -1.52 3.30 21.43
C VAL A 115 -1.35 1.90 20.86
N VAL A 116 -1.62 0.85 21.64
CA VAL A 116 -1.50 -0.55 21.19
C VAL A 116 -2.49 -0.84 20.05
N ILE A 117 -3.75 -0.44 20.18
CA ILE A 117 -4.77 -0.63 19.13
C ILE A 117 -4.41 0.17 17.88
N GLY A 118 -3.97 1.41 18.02
CA GLY A 118 -3.56 2.25 16.91
C GLY A 118 -2.39 1.64 16.14
N ARG A 119 -1.40 1.09 16.84
CA ARG A 119 -0.27 0.38 16.21
C ARG A 119 -0.71 -0.91 15.53
N ALA A 120 -1.56 -1.71 16.17
CA ALA A 120 -2.09 -2.93 15.55
C ALA A 120 -2.87 -2.62 14.26
N LEU A 121 -3.72 -1.58 14.28
CA LEU A 121 -4.46 -1.14 13.11
C LEU A 121 -3.53 -0.63 12.00
N GLN A 122 -2.49 0.14 12.36
CA GLN A 122 -1.49 0.61 11.40
C GLN A 122 -0.80 -0.57 10.70
N VAL A 123 -0.38 -1.59 11.45
CA VAL A 123 0.24 -2.80 10.88
C VAL A 123 -0.73 -3.50 9.93
N VAL A 124 -1.99 -3.72 10.35
CA VAL A 124 -3.00 -4.36 9.49
C VAL A 124 -3.24 -3.58 8.20
N VAL A 125 -3.33 -2.25 8.27
CA VAL A 125 -3.53 -1.41 7.07
C VAL A 125 -2.32 -1.49 6.14
N LEU A 126 -1.11 -1.43 6.68
CA LEU A 126 0.12 -1.54 5.90
C LEU A 126 0.21 -2.92 5.23
N THR A 127 0.03 -4.00 5.98
CA THR A 127 0.07 -5.36 5.42
C THR A 127 -1.03 -5.57 4.38
N ASN A 128 -2.23 -4.99 4.56
CA ASN A 128 -3.28 -5.10 3.55
C ASN A 128 -3.03 -4.26 2.30
N THR A 129 -2.23 -3.18 2.40
CA THR A 129 -1.92 -2.30 1.28
C THR A 129 -0.72 -2.81 0.48
N TYR A 130 0.27 -3.36 1.17
CA TYR A 130 1.54 -3.82 0.59
C TYR A 130 1.63 -5.33 0.46
N GLY A 131 0.63 -6.10 0.90
CA GLY A 131 0.65 -7.57 0.90
C GLY A 131 1.42 -8.16 2.09
N SER A 132 2.62 -7.64 2.35
CA SER A 132 3.50 -8.13 3.43
C SER A 132 4.30 -7.00 4.09
N MET A 133 4.88 -7.29 5.26
CA MET A 133 5.79 -6.34 5.91
C MET A 133 7.10 -6.18 5.12
N LEU A 134 7.55 -7.27 4.47
CA LEU A 134 8.71 -7.25 3.59
C LEU A 134 8.49 -6.29 2.41
N ALA A 135 7.32 -6.37 1.78
CA ALA A 135 6.95 -5.51 0.67
C ALA A 135 6.80 -4.04 1.07
N TYR A 136 6.33 -3.76 2.30
CA TYR A 136 6.35 -2.41 2.86
C TYR A 136 7.78 -1.86 3.01
N TYR A 137 8.70 -2.63 3.60
CA TYR A 137 10.09 -2.21 3.74
C TYR A 137 10.79 -2.02 2.40
N ALA A 138 10.47 -2.89 1.43
CA ALA A 138 10.95 -2.76 0.07
C ALA A 138 10.49 -1.45 -0.58
N ALA A 139 9.20 -1.10 -0.44
CA ALA A 139 8.61 0.14 -0.93
C ALA A 139 9.18 1.40 -0.28
N ASP A 140 9.50 1.35 1.02
CA ASP A 140 9.97 2.50 1.80
C ASP A 140 11.50 2.68 1.74
N GLY A 141 12.22 1.80 1.04
CA GLY A 141 13.68 1.88 0.90
C GLY A 141 14.46 1.41 2.15
N GLN A 142 13.83 0.63 3.02
CA GLN A 142 14.42 0.15 4.28
C GLN A 142 15.22 -1.15 4.06
N ALA A 143 16.32 -1.04 3.32
CA ALA A 143 17.11 -2.20 2.88
C ALA A 143 17.75 -2.99 4.03
N ASP A 144 18.12 -2.35 5.13
CA ASP A 144 18.73 -3.04 6.28
C ASP A 144 17.70 -3.90 7.03
N GLU A 145 16.51 -3.36 7.29
CA GLU A 145 15.38 -4.10 7.85
C GLU A 145 14.94 -5.25 6.94
N LEU A 146 15.04 -5.03 5.63
CA LEU A 146 14.74 -6.06 4.63
C LEU A 146 15.73 -7.23 4.74
N ARG A 147 17.04 -6.94 4.83
CA ARG A 147 18.08 -7.97 5.01
C ARG A 147 17.87 -8.76 6.30
N ASP A 148 17.58 -8.07 7.41
CA ASP A 148 17.33 -8.72 8.71
C ASP A 148 16.17 -9.73 8.63
N ILE A 149 15.11 -9.42 7.87
CA ILE A 149 13.96 -10.31 7.68
C ILE A 149 14.32 -11.48 6.75
N LEU A 150 15.03 -11.21 5.66
CA LEU A 150 15.45 -12.23 4.69
C LEU A 150 16.44 -13.24 5.31
N GLU A 151 17.29 -12.80 6.24
CA GLU A 151 18.24 -13.68 6.95
C GLU A 151 17.57 -14.79 7.77
N ASP A 152 16.33 -14.59 8.24
CA ASP A 152 15.58 -15.63 8.96
C ASP A 152 15.19 -16.80 8.03
N GLY A 153 15.16 -16.58 6.71
CA GLY A 153 14.90 -17.61 5.69
C GLY A 153 13.51 -18.26 5.77
N SER A 154 12.63 -17.73 6.62
CA SER A 154 11.26 -18.22 6.83
C SER A 154 10.22 -17.50 5.94
N VAL A 155 10.70 -16.59 5.08
CA VAL A 155 9.87 -15.74 4.23
C VAL A 155 9.29 -16.55 3.07
N PRO A 156 7.95 -16.56 2.90
CA PRO A 156 7.30 -17.16 1.73
C PRO A 156 7.77 -16.53 0.41
N GLU A 157 7.86 -17.33 -0.66
CA GLU A 157 8.24 -16.85 -2.00
C GLU A 157 7.29 -15.76 -2.53
N GLU A 158 5.99 -15.89 -2.22
CA GLU A 158 4.97 -14.88 -2.56
C GLU A 158 5.26 -13.49 -1.96
N ASP A 159 5.79 -13.45 -0.73
CA ASP A 159 6.14 -12.19 -0.05
C ASP A 159 7.39 -11.56 -0.68
N ILE A 160 8.33 -12.38 -1.17
CA ILE A 160 9.54 -11.93 -1.89
C ILE A 160 9.16 -11.36 -3.25
N ASP A 161 8.30 -12.04 -4.01
CA ASP A 161 7.82 -11.59 -5.31
C ASP A 161 7.11 -10.23 -5.21
N GLU A 162 6.22 -10.07 -4.21
CA GLU A 162 5.56 -8.80 -3.92
C GLU A 162 6.58 -7.72 -3.50
N ALA A 163 7.59 -8.06 -2.70
CA ALA A 163 8.63 -7.12 -2.31
C ALA A 163 9.49 -6.65 -3.50
N VAL A 164 9.80 -7.53 -4.46
CA VAL A 164 10.48 -7.18 -5.72
C VAL A 164 9.61 -6.20 -6.51
N PHE A 165 8.32 -6.49 -6.66
CA PHE A 165 7.37 -5.59 -7.33
C PHE A 165 7.40 -4.20 -6.70
N ARG A 166 7.27 -4.13 -5.36
CA ARG A 166 7.23 -2.85 -4.63
C ARG A 166 8.54 -2.08 -4.69
N ALA A 167 9.69 -2.75 -4.57
CA ALA A 167 10.99 -2.09 -4.70
C ALA A 167 11.12 -1.43 -6.07
N VAL A 168 10.70 -2.10 -7.14
CA VAL A 168 10.78 -1.57 -8.49
C VAL A 168 9.77 -0.44 -8.71
N PHE A 169 8.50 -0.66 -8.33
CA PHE A 169 7.43 0.33 -8.49
C PHE A 169 7.70 1.64 -7.74
N HIS A 170 8.33 1.58 -6.57
CA HIS A 170 8.68 2.75 -5.76
C HIS A 170 10.10 3.28 -5.99
N ASP A 171 10.79 2.79 -7.02
CA ASP A 171 12.14 3.21 -7.40
C ASP A 171 13.18 3.10 -6.27
N GLN A 172 13.25 1.93 -5.62
CA GLN A 172 14.08 1.65 -4.44
C GLN A 172 15.25 0.72 -4.78
N PRO A 173 16.37 1.24 -5.34
CA PRO A 173 17.50 0.43 -5.82
C PRO A 173 18.20 -0.36 -4.71
N GLU A 174 18.30 0.20 -3.50
CA GLU A 174 18.95 -0.48 -2.36
C GLU A 174 18.11 -1.66 -1.86
N SER A 175 16.78 -1.51 -1.83
CA SER A 175 15.86 -2.60 -1.51
C SER A 175 15.91 -3.70 -2.58
N LEU A 176 15.91 -3.33 -3.87
CA LEU A 176 16.06 -4.32 -4.94
C LEU A 176 17.38 -5.08 -4.82
N ALA A 177 18.49 -4.37 -4.58
CA ALA A 177 19.79 -5.00 -4.37
C ALA A 177 19.75 -6.02 -3.21
N ALA A 178 19.15 -5.67 -2.07
CA ALA A 178 19.01 -6.58 -0.93
C ALA A 178 18.18 -7.84 -1.27
N LEU A 179 17.10 -7.69 -2.05
CA LEU A 179 16.30 -8.82 -2.54
C LEU A 179 17.12 -9.73 -3.47
N LEU A 180 17.87 -9.14 -4.40
CA LEU A 180 18.69 -9.89 -5.36
C LEU A 180 19.91 -10.56 -4.71
N GLU A 181 20.51 -9.95 -3.68
CA GLU A 181 21.54 -10.56 -2.82
C GLU A 181 21.01 -11.86 -2.17
N HIS A 182 19.73 -11.86 -1.80
CA HIS A 182 19.05 -13.05 -1.25
C HIS A 182 18.57 -14.05 -2.31
N GLY A 183 18.80 -13.77 -3.60
CA GLY A 183 18.46 -14.67 -4.69
C GLY A 183 17.02 -14.53 -5.22
N ALA A 184 16.35 -13.40 -4.95
CA ALA A 184 15.04 -13.12 -5.52
C ALA A 184 15.03 -13.21 -7.06
N ASP A 185 13.94 -13.70 -7.64
CA ASP A 185 13.75 -13.85 -9.08
C ASP A 185 12.76 -12.78 -9.58
N LEU A 186 13.00 -12.20 -10.76
CA LEU A 186 12.13 -11.14 -11.32
C LEU A 186 11.05 -11.71 -12.24
N ARG A 187 10.96 -13.04 -12.37
CA ARG A 187 9.87 -13.70 -13.11
C ARG A 187 8.51 -13.59 -12.43
N GLN A 188 8.46 -13.19 -11.15
CA GLN A 188 7.25 -13.05 -10.33
C GLN A 188 6.32 -14.24 -10.50
N SER A 189 6.66 -15.35 -9.84
CA SER A 189 6.00 -16.66 -9.99
C SER A 189 4.49 -16.63 -9.71
N THR A 190 4.03 -15.61 -8.98
CA THR A 190 2.66 -15.43 -8.52
C THR A 190 1.85 -14.42 -9.36
N SER A 191 2.47 -13.67 -10.27
CA SER A 191 1.79 -12.67 -11.09
C SER A 191 1.14 -13.30 -12.33
N GLU A 192 -0.14 -13.00 -12.57
CA GLU A 192 -0.79 -13.30 -13.85
C GLU A 192 -0.33 -12.35 -14.97
N GLU A 193 0.19 -11.17 -14.61
CA GLU A 193 0.76 -10.20 -15.54
C GLU A 193 2.17 -10.65 -15.95
N GLN A 194 2.29 -11.05 -17.21
CA GLN A 194 3.49 -11.67 -17.77
C GLN A 194 4.58 -10.66 -18.18
N SER A 195 4.51 -9.40 -17.75
CA SER A 195 5.54 -8.40 -18.10
C SER A 195 6.70 -8.42 -17.10
N CYS A 196 7.92 -8.19 -17.60
CA CYS A 196 9.10 -8.06 -16.76
C CYS A 196 8.91 -6.89 -15.81
N VAL A 197 9.14 -7.09 -14.50
CA VAL A 197 8.95 -6.04 -13.48
C VAL A 197 9.82 -4.80 -13.74
N LEU A 198 10.93 -4.94 -14.47
CA LEU A 198 11.79 -3.81 -14.87
C LEU A 198 11.17 -2.92 -15.96
N ALA A 199 10.03 -3.30 -16.52
CA ALA A 199 9.18 -2.42 -17.31
C ALA A 199 8.88 -1.14 -16.53
N GLY A 200 9.24 0.02 -17.08
CA GLY A 200 9.03 1.31 -16.42
C GLY A 200 9.95 1.60 -15.23
N ALA A 201 10.92 0.73 -14.93
CA ALA A 201 11.92 0.99 -13.90
C ALA A 201 12.87 2.12 -14.31
N SER A 202 13.43 2.81 -13.31
CA SER A 202 14.48 3.79 -13.57
C SER A 202 15.74 3.13 -14.14
N THR A 203 16.56 3.92 -14.83
CA THR A 203 17.89 3.49 -15.27
C THR A 203 18.73 2.93 -14.11
N GLN A 204 18.63 3.54 -12.93
CA GLN A 204 19.36 3.09 -11.75
C GLN A 204 18.93 1.69 -11.30
N LEU A 205 17.63 1.39 -11.29
CA LEU A 205 17.12 0.05 -10.97
C LEU A 205 17.56 -0.99 -12.00
N ILE A 206 17.53 -0.63 -13.29
CA ILE A 206 17.99 -1.50 -14.38
C ILE A 206 19.49 -1.82 -14.21
N GLU A 207 20.31 -0.83 -13.90
CA GLU A 207 21.75 -1.02 -13.63
C GLU A 207 22.00 -1.92 -12.42
N VAL A 208 21.22 -1.76 -11.34
CA VAL A 208 21.28 -2.65 -10.17
C VAL A 208 20.94 -4.09 -10.58
N ALA A 209 19.82 -4.30 -11.26
CA ALA A 209 19.42 -5.63 -11.72
C ALA A 209 20.50 -6.27 -12.61
N ALA A 210 21.03 -5.53 -13.58
CA ALA A 210 22.12 -5.96 -14.45
C ALA A 210 23.39 -6.34 -13.66
N THR A 211 23.75 -5.55 -12.63
CA THR A 211 24.91 -5.82 -11.75
C THR A 211 24.77 -7.16 -11.02
N TYR A 212 23.55 -7.52 -10.62
CA TYR A 212 23.22 -8.80 -9.99
C TYR A 212 23.00 -9.95 -10.99
N GLY A 213 23.33 -9.75 -12.27
CA GLY A 213 23.22 -10.76 -13.30
C GLY A 213 21.77 -11.15 -13.60
N VAL A 214 20.84 -10.22 -13.43
CA VAL A 214 19.50 -10.38 -13.99
C VAL A 214 19.64 -10.24 -15.51
N GLY A 215 19.21 -11.28 -16.23
CA GLY A 215 19.14 -11.33 -17.69
C GLY A 215 17.70 -11.60 -18.18
N PRO A 216 17.48 -11.73 -19.50
CA PRO A 216 16.15 -11.97 -20.07
C PRO A 216 15.49 -13.25 -19.52
N GLU A 217 16.26 -14.27 -19.14
CA GLU A 217 15.75 -15.52 -18.58
C GLU A 217 15.20 -15.39 -17.14
N ARG A 218 15.51 -14.29 -16.45
CA ARG A 218 15.04 -13.99 -15.09
C ARG A 218 13.90 -12.98 -15.09
N CYS A 219 13.35 -12.63 -16.25
CA CYS A 219 12.22 -11.72 -16.36
C CYS A 219 11.10 -12.33 -17.21
N ALA A 220 9.85 -12.21 -16.78
CA ALA A 220 8.71 -12.65 -17.57
C ALA A 220 8.61 -11.82 -18.86
N CYS A 221 8.47 -12.48 -20.02
CA CYS A 221 8.51 -11.83 -21.34
C CYS A 221 9.69 -10.86 -21.54
N GLY A 222 10.85 -11.10 -20.89
CA GLY A 222 11.96 -10.14 -20.86
C GLY A 222 12.59 -9.82 -22.22
N ASP A 223 12.28 -10.56 -23.28
CA ASP A 223 12.83 -10.37 -24.62
C ASP A 223 12.52 -8.96 -25.18
N ASP A 224 11.37 -8.36 -24.86
CA ASP A 224 10.98 -7.06 -25.39
C ASP A 224 11.28 -5.85 -24.48
N LEU A 225 11.98 -6.07 -23.37
CA LEU A 225 12.25 -5.04 -22.35
C LEU A 225 12.96 -3.80 -22.91
N ILE A 226 13.94 -3.98 -23.81
CA ILE A 226 14.62 -2.85 -24.47
C ILE A 226 13.60 -1.99 -25.23
N GLY A 227 12.68 -2.62 -25.97
CA GLY A 227 11.63 -1.92 -26.68
C GLY A 227 10.70 -1.16 -25.74
N GLN A 228 10.33 -1.77 -24.62
CA GLN A 228 9.48 -1.14 -23.61
C GLN A 228 10.15 0.10 -22.97
N VAL A 229 11.44 0.00 -22.60
CA VAL A 229 12.22 1.13 -22.09
C VAL A 229 12.28 2.28 -23.11
N VAL A 230 12.43 1.96 -24.40
CA VAL A 230 12.41 2.97 -25.47
C VAL A 230 11.02 3.59 -25.65
N VAL A 231 9.92 2.86 -25.45
CA VAL A 231 8.54 3.37 -25.55
C VAL A 231 8.16 4.25 -24.37
N GLU A 232 8.52 3.85 -23.15
CA GLU A 232 8.10 4.51 -21.92
C GLU A 232 9.04 5.65 -21.50
N GLY A 233 10.31 5.57 -21.90
CA GLY A 233 11.33 6.53 -21.51
C GLY A 233 11.01 7.98 -21.92
N VAL A 234 11.42 8.96 -21.12
CA VAL A 234 11.14 10.37 -21.40
C VAL A 234 12.38 11.09 -21.92
N HIS A 235 13.55 10.74 -21.40
CA HIS A 235 14.82 11.41 -21.67
C HIS A 235 15.77 10.49 -22.42
N ASP A 236 16.09 10.82 -23.68
CA ASP A 236 16.94 10.01 -24.57
C ASP A 236 18.27 9.58 -23.92
N GLY A 237 18.96 10.45 -23.18
CA GLY A 237 20.21 10.09 -22.51
C GLY A 237 20.04 9.01 -21.41
N GLU A 238 18.95 9.06 -20.65
CA GLU A 238 18.64 8.06 -19.62
C GLU A 238 18.22 6.73 -20.26
N VAL A 239 17.45 6.80 -21.35
CA VAL A 239 17.05 5.65 -22.15
C VAL A 239 18.26 4.97 -22.78
N ALA A 240 19.16 5.74 -23.40
CA ALA A 240 20.39 5.22 -23.99
C ALA A 240 21.25 4.47 -22.96
N SER A 241 21.39 5.04 -21.76
CA SER A 241 22.14 4.42 -20.66
C SER A 241 21.48 3.13 -20.17
N ALA A 242 20.14 3.12 -20.02
CA ALA A 242 19.39 1.92 -19.66
C ALA A 242 19.50 0.83 -20.73
N VAL A 243 19.37 1.19 -22.01
CA VAL A 243 19.52 0.27 -23.14
C VAL A 243 20.93 -0.32 -23.19
N GLU A 244 21.96 0.48 -22.95
CA GLU A 244 23.35 -0.01 -22.87
C GLU A 244 23.52 -1.01 -21.73
N ALA A 245 22.97 -0.73 -20.55
CA ALA A 245 23.01 -1.64 -19.40
C ALA A 245 22.28 -2.97 -19.69
N LEU A 246 21.11 -2.92 -20.33
CA LEU A 246 20.36 -4.11 -20.73
C LEU A 246 21.13 -4.93 -21.78
N ILE A 247 21.70 -4.30 -22.80
CA ILE A 247 22.51 -5.02 -23.80
C ILE A 247 23.72 -5.70 -23.14
N ALA A 248 24.40 -5.01 -22.22
CA ALA A 248 25.54 -5.55 -21.48
C ALA A 248 25.16 -6.77 -20.62
N ALA A 249 23.93 -6.80 -20.12
CA ALA A 249 23.39 -7.90 -19.34
C ALA A 249 22.70 -9.00 -20.18
N GLY A 250 22.80 -8.92 -21.52
CA GLY A 250 22.44 -10.01 -22.44
C GLY A 250 21.07 -9.89 -23.09
N TRP A 251 20.36 -8.77 -22.91
CA TRP A 251 19.13 -8.52 -23.65
C TRP A 251 19.42 -8.26 -25.14
N SER A 252 18.56 -8.80 -26.00
CA SER A 252 18.72 -8.69 -27.45
C SER A 252 18.30 -7.30 -27.95
N PRO A 253 19.20 -6.52 -28.57
CA PRO A 253 18.82 -5.22 -29.15
C PRO A 253 17.93 -5.33 -30.39
N ALA A 254 17.77 -6.55 -30.93
CA ALA A 254 16.97 -6.84 -32.12
C ALA A 254 15.59 -7.44 -31.79
N ALA A 255 15.31 -7.75 -30.53
CA ALA A 255 14.05 -8.37 -30.16
C ALA A 255 12.90 -7.38 -30.36
N PRO A 256 11.85 -7.75 -31.12
CA PRO A 256 10.77 -6.85 -31.43
C PRO A 256 9.92 -6.53 -30.19
N TYR A 257 9.58 -5.26 -30.02
CA TYR A 257 8.57 -4.83 -29.07
C TYR A 257 7.19 -5.35 -29.48
N GLY A 258 6.51 -6.00 -28.54
CA GLY A 258 5.15 -6.47 -28.76
C GLY A 258 5.04 -7.49 -29.89
N ALA A 259 5.87 -8.54 -29.83
CA ALA A 259 5.90 -9.63 -30.81
C ALA A 259 4.55 -10.32 -31.06
N SER A 260 3.58 -10.14 -30.16
CA SER A 260 2.21 -10.64 -30.30
C SER A 260 1.29 -9.72 -31.13
N TYR A 261 1.71 -8.48 -31.42
CA TYR A 261 0.96 -7.55 -32.27
C TYR A 261 1.12 -7.88 -33.76
N ARG A 262 0.21 -7.30 -34.55
CA ARG A 262 0.17 -7.51 -36.01
C ARG A 262 1.44 -7.02 -36.70
N ASP A 263 2.01 -5.92 -36.21
CA ASP A 263 3.15 -5.23 -36.80
C ASP A 263 4.21 -4.99 -35.71
N PRO A 264 5.05 -6.00 -35.40
CA PRO A 264 6.12 -5.86 -34.42
C PRO A 264 7.14 -4.82 -34.88
N ILE A 265 7.58 -3.97 -33.97
CA ILE A 265 8.54 -2.89 -34.24
C ILE A 265 9.82 -3.14 -33.44
N THR A 266 10.97 -2.93 -34.05
CA THR A 266 12.27 -3.10 -33.37
C THR A 266 12.57 -1.91 -32.46
N PRO A 267 13.41 -2.07 -31.42
CA PRO A 267 13.84 -0.95 -30.58
C PRO A 267 14.51 0.17 -31.37
N LEU A 268 15.25 -0.15 -32.44
CA LEU A 268 15.89 0.85 -33.30
C LEU A 268 14.87 1.66 -34.10
N GLU A 269 13.83 1.02 -34.62
CA GLU A 269 12.74 1.72 -35.32
C GLU A 269 11.97 2.61 -34.34
N LEU A 270 11.66 2.12 -33.14
CA LEU A 270 11.05 2.92 -32.07
C LEU A 270 11.89 4.15 -31.70
N ALA A 271 13.19 3.98 -31.50
CA ALA A 271 14.09 5.08 -31.17
C ALA A 271 14.14 6.14 -32.28
N LYS A 272 14.09 5.70 -33.55
CA LYS A 272 14.01 6.58 -34.74
C LYS A 272 12.70 7.35 -34.80
N GLU A 273 11.56 6.70 -34.53
CA GLU A 273 10.25 7.37 -34.48
C GLU A 273 10.17 8.42 -33.37
N ARG A 274 10.91 8.21 -32.26
CA ARG A 274 10.95 9.11 -31.11
C ARG A 274 12.06 10.17 -31.18
N GLU A 275 12.89 10.15 -32.23
CA GLU A 275 14.04 11.06 -32.39
C GLU A 275 15.05 10.95 -31.21
N PHE A 276 15.26 9.73 -30.70
CA PHE A 276 16.17 9.42 -29.59
C PHE A 276 17.59 9.14 -30.11
N GLU A 277 18.30 10.20 -30.51
CA GLU A 277 19.62 10.14 -31.16
C GLU A 277 20.69 9.37 -30.37
N ALA A 278 20.77 9.56 -29.04
CA ALA A 278 21.72 8.83 -28.21
C ALA A 278 21.37 7.34 -28.16
N THR A 279 20.09 7.02 -28.02
CA THR A 279 19.60 5.62 -28.01
C THR A 279 19.82 4.94 -29.37
N ILE A 280 19.58 5.66 -30.48
CA ILE A 280 19.86 5.19 -31.84
C ILE A 280 21.34 4.82 -31.97
N ALA A 281 22.24 5.69 -31.51
CA ALA A 281 23.67 5.43 -31.59
C ALA A 281 24.08 4.15 -30.82
N VAL A 282 23.54 3.94 -29.61
CA VAL A 282 23.77 2.71 -28.83
C VAL A 282 23.28 1.47 -29.59
N LEU A 283 22.05 1.52 -30.12
CA LEU A 283 21.44 0.38 -30.83
C LEU A 283 22.14 0.07 -32.16
N GLU A 284 22.56 1.08 -32.93
CA GLU A 284 23.29 0.86 -34.20
C GLU A 284 24.66 0.22 -33.97
N VAL A 285 25.37 0.63 -32.91
CA VAL A 285 26.64 -0.01 -32.52
C VAL A 285 26.41 -1.47 -32.13
N ALA A 286 25.38 -1.76 -31.34
CA ALA A 286 25.07 -3.11 -30.89
C ALA A 286 24.60 -4.05 -32.02
N LEU A 287 23.92 -3.52 -33.04
CA LEU A 287 23.41 -4.29 -34.18
C LEU A 287 24.40 -4.43 -35.34
N GLY A 288 25.38 -3.51 -35.44
CA GLY A 288 26.38 -3.48 -36.52
C GLY A 288 27.76 -4.01 -36.13
N GLY A 289 27.95 -4.43 -34.87
CA GLY A 289 29.17 -5.02 -34.33
C GLY A 289 29.36 -6.52 -34.63
#